data_AF-A0A5C1A4D2-F1
#
_entry.id   AF-A0A5C1A4D2-F1
#
_cell.length_a   1.000
_cell.length_b   1.000
_cell.length_c   1.000
_cell.angle_alpha   90.00
_cell.angle_beta   90.00
_cell.angle_gamma   90.00
#
_symmetry.space_group_name_H-M   'P 1'
#
loop_
_entity.id
_entity.type
_entity.pdbx_description
1 polymer ?
#
loop_
_entity_poly.entity_id
_entity_poly.type
_entity_poly.pdbx_seq_one_letter_code
_entity_poly.pdbx_strand_id
1 'polypeptide(L)'
;MVNEMLERLTGHDRYRPLHPAFSQQGLRHGLIWSSAWGRWAATCKAAAVADRVEELHAVREQYLRVLQAYTHFLKALLVLEPDAHDDFPERSRLQSCLDELAALHAKLSARWVTLDDLYAITAEYLSPTAAEAVQLAAHSPPPQAWYDEDADPFSPVD
;
A
#
# COMPACT_ATOMS: atom_id res chain seq x y z
N MET A 1 -13.80 13.00 1.70
CA MET A 1 -12.39 12.74 2.05
C MET A 1 -12.14 11.30 2.48
N VAL A 2 -12.68 10.81 3.60
CA VAL A 2 -12.51 9.41 4.05
C VAL A 2 -12.85 8.37 2.96
N ASN A 3 -13.97 8.53 2.25
CA ASN A 3 -14.34 7.64 1.15
C ASN A 3 -13.34 7.69 -0.04
N GLU A 4 -12.79 8.85 -0.36
CA GLU A 4 -11.85 9.03 -1.47
C GLU A 4 -10.50 8.33 -1.19
N MET A 5 -10.05 8.37 0.07
CA MET A 5 -8.85 7.63 0.49
C MET A 5 -9.05 6.13 0.36
N LEU A 6 -10.22 5.65 0.78
CA LEU A 6 -10.58 4.23 0.72
C LEU A 6 -10.78 3.74 -0.73
N GLU A 7 -11.34 4.57 -1.60
CA GLU A 7 -11.46 4.32 -3.04
C GLU A 7 -10.09 4.19 -3.71
N ARG A 8 -9.13 5.05 -3.35
CA ARG A 8 -7.73 4.98 -3.85
C ARG A 8 -7.02 3.70 -3.39
N LEU A 9 -7.19 3.33 -2.12
CA LEU A 9 -6.61 2.12 -1.55
C LEU A 9 -7.15 0.85 -2.23
N THR A 10 -8.44 0.84 -2.56
CA THR A 10 -9.10 -0.32 -3.15
C THR A 10 -9.13 -0.32 -4.68
N GLY A 11 -8.86 0.82 -5.32
CA GLY A 11 -8.94 0.99 -6.77
C GLY A 11 -10.36 0.91 -7.33
N HIS A 12 -11.39 1.11 -6.48
CA HIS A 12 -12.79 0.97 -6.87
C HIS A 12 -13.57 2.27 -6.66
N ASP A 13 -14.28 2.69 -7.72
CA ASP A 13 -15.08 3.93 -7.73
C ASP A 13 -16.35 3.84 -6.87
N ARG A 14 -16.81 2.64 -6.48
CA ARG A 14 -17.93 2.41 -5.56
C ARG A 14 -17.79 1.05 -4.89
N TYR A 15 -17.84 1.02 -3.57
CA TYR A 15 -18.17 -0.17 -2.79
C TYR A 15 -19.56 -0.68 -3.18
N ARG A 16 -19.65 -1.50 -4.24
CA ARG A 16 -20.87 -2.24 -4.54
C ARG A 16 -20.77 -3.60 -3.85
N PRO A 17 -21.72 -3.97 -2.98
CA PRO A 17 -21.77 -5.32 -2.44
C PRO A 17 -21.87 -6.29 -3.61
N LEU A 18 -20.96 -7.25 -3.66
CA LEU A 18 -20.84 -8.21 -4.75
C LEU A 18 -22.09 -9.11 -4.76
N HIS A 19 -22.95 -8.89 -5.75
CA HIS A 19 -24.15 -9.69 -6.04
C HIS A 19 -23.78 -11.12 -6.48
N PRO A 20 -24.56 -12.17 -6.17
CA PRO A 20 -24.19 -13.57 -6.44
C PRO A 20 -24.10 -14.00 -7.91
N ALA A 21 -24.18 -13.09 -8.89
CA ALA A 21 -24.31 -13.41 -10.31
C ALA A 21 -23.00 -13.28 -11.13
N PHE A 22 -21.83 -13.26 -10.47
CA PHE A 22 -20.55 -12.94 -11.11
C PHE A 22 -19.83 -14.15 -11.76
N SER A 23 -20.44 -14.76 -12.76
CA SER A 23 -19.68 -15.55 -13.76
C SER A 23 -18.88 -14.60 -14.66
N GLN A 24 -17.60 -14.89 -14.89
CA GLN A 24 -16.61 -14.14 -15.71
C GLN A 24 -16.10 -12.76 -15.19
N GLN A 25 -16.92 -11.95 -14.51
CA GLN A 25 -16.44 -10.66 -13.98
C GLN A 25 -15.60 -10.81 -12.71
N GLY A 26 -15.88 -11.81 -11.85
CA GLY A 26 -15.12 -12.06 -10.62
C GLY A 26 -13.61 -12.31 -10.86
N LEU A 27 -13.27 -12.90 -12.01
CA LEU A 27 -11.90 -13.14 -12.46
C LEU A 27 -11.18 -11.85 -12.89
N ARG A 28 -11.90 -10.93 -13.54
CA ARG A 28 -11.38 -9.57 -13.82
C ARG A 28 -11.15 -8.79 -12.53
N HIS A 29 -11.96 -9.00 -11.49
CA HIS A 29 -11.75 -8.37 -10.19
C HIS A 29 -10.55 -8.97 -9.44
N GLY A 30 -10.32 -10.29 -9.54
CA GLY A 30 -9.08 -10.92 -9.04
C GLY A 30 -7.81 -10.35 -9.70
N LEU A 31 -7.86 -10.08 -11.01
CA LEU A 31 -6.76 -9.48 -11.78
C LEU A 31 -6.43 -8.02 -11.39
N ILE A 32 -7.35 -7.30 -10.74
CA ILE A 32 -7.12 -5.90 -10.30
C ILE A 32 -6.36 -5.85 -8.96
N TRP A 33 -6.32 -6.94 -8.19
CA TRP A 33 -5.72 -6.98 -6.84
C TRP A 33 -4.22 -7.30 -6.79
N SER A 34 -3.62 -7.80 -7.88
CA SER A 34 -2.17 -8.06 -7.99
C SER A 34 -1.29 -6.80 -7.84
N SER A 35 -1.89 -5.62 -7.71
CA SER A 35 -1.20 -4.36 -7.40
C SER A 35 -1.65 -3.69 -6.10
N ALA A 36 -2.31 -4.43 -5.19
CA ALA A 36 -2.76 -3.90 -3.89
C ALA A 36 -1.61 -3.32 -3.06
N TRP A 37 -0.43 -3.94 -3.14
CA TRP A 37 0.79 -3.41 -2.53
C TRP A 37 1.22 -2.08 -3.16
N GLY A 38 1.20 -2.00 -4.49
CA GLY A 38 1.54 -0.78 -5.23
C GLY A 38 0.57 0.36 -4.92
N ARG A 39 -0.74 0.08 -4.83
CA ARG A 39 -1.75 1.07 -4.44
C ARG A 39 -1.60 1.54 -3.01
N TRP A 40 -1.33 0.63 -2.07
CA TRP A 40 -1.01 0.98 -0.69
C TRP A 40 0.19 1.93 -0.64
N ALA A 41 1.32 1.53 -1.22
CA ALA A 41 2.55 2.32 -1.21
C ALA A 41 2.36 3.70 -1.88
N ALA A 42 1.68 3.76 -3.02
CA ALA A 42 1.36 5.01 -3.71
C ALA A 42 0.45 5.92 -2.86
N THR A 43 -0.54 5.35 -2.18
CA THR A 43 -1.45 6.11 -1.30
C THR A 43 -0.72 6.63 -0.07
N CYS A 44 0.15 5.83 0.55
CA CYS A 44 1.02 6.28 1.65
C CYS A 44 1.88 7.46 1.22
N LYS A 45 2.54 7.35 0.06
CA LYS A 45 3.38 8.44 -0.47
C LYS A 45 2.56 9.70 -0.74
N ALA A 46 1.39 9.57 -1.36
CA ALA A 46 0.51 10.71 -1.65
C ALA A 46 -0.05 11.35 -0.38
N ALA A 47 -0.40 10.56 0.64
CA ALA A 47 -0.86 11.05 1.94
C ALA A 47 0.26 11.81 2.67
N ALA A 48 1.49 11.29 2.64
CA ALA A 48 2.63 11.94 3.29
C ALA A 48 3.02 13.26 2.60
N VAL A 49 3.04 13.31 1.26
CA VAL A 49 3.29 14.56 0.51
C VAL A 49 2.22 15.62 0.76
N ALA A 50 0.97 15.20 1.00
CA ALA A 50 -0.15 16.09 1.22
C ALA A 50 -0.42 16.40 2.71
N ASP A 51 0.41 15.93 3.63
CA ASP A 51 0.21 16.02 5.10
C ASP A 51 -1.15 15.48 5.58
N ARG A 52 -1.58 14.34 4.99
CA ARG A 52 -2.86 13.66 5.28
C ARG A 52 -2.65 12.26 5.86
N VAL A 53 -1.57 12.05 6.60
CA VAL A 53 -1.23 10.75 7.21
C VAL A 53 -2.28 10.35 8.27
N GLU A 54 -2.83 11.32 9.00
CA GLU A 54 -3.91 11.09 9.96
C GLU A 54 -5.19 10.58 9.31
N GLU A 55 -5.56 11.13 8.15
CA GLU A 55 -6.73 10.67 7.38
C GLU A 55 -6.55 9.23 6.90
N LEU A 56 -5.33 8.90 6.47
CA LEU A 56 -4.98 7.54 6.08
C LEU A 56 -5.11 6.60 7.28
N HIS A 57 -4.56 6.95 8.44
CA HIS A 57 -4.71 6.16 9.68
C HIS A 57 -6.18 6.00 10.09
N ALA A 58 -7.01 7.04 9.94
CA ALA A 58 -8.42 6.99 10.28
C ALA A 58 -9.23 5.97 9.45
N VAL A 59 -8.79 5.64 8.22
CA VAL A 59 -9.44 4.63 7.36
C VAL A 59 -8.88 3.21 7.52
N ARG A 60 -7.90 2.99 8.41
CA ARG A 60 -7.23 1.69 8.59
C ARG A 60 -8.20 0.54 8.73
N GLU A 61 -9.06 0.61 9.75
CA GLU A 61 -9.97 -0.48 10.10
C GLU A 61 -10.92 -0.81 8.95
N GLN A 62 -11.36 0.21 8.20
CA GLN A 62 -12.20 0.03 7.03
C GLN A 62 -11.44 -0.68 5.92
N TYR A 63 -10.19 -0.27 5.65
CA TYR A 63 -9.36 -0.93 4.66
C TYR A 63 -9.04 -2.39 5.02
N LEU A 64 -8.68 -2.67 6.28
CA LEU A 64 -8.41 -4.04 6.75
C LEU A 64 -9.64 -4.95 6.63
N ARG A 65 -10.84 -4.47 7.01
CA ARG A 65 -12.09 -5.20 6.82
C ARG A 65 -12.37 -5.52 5.37
N VAL A 66 -11.98 -4.62 4.47
CA VAL A 66 -12.22 -4.79 3.05
C VAL A 66 -11.26 -5.83 2.47
N LEU A 67 -9.99 -5.81 2.86
CA LEU A 67 -9.06 -6.89 2.56
C LEU A 67 -9.61 -8.25 3.01
N GLN A 68 -10.12 -8.33 4.25
CA GLN A 68 -10.73 -9.57 4.77
C GLN A 68 -11.96 -10.01 3.98
N ALA A 69 -12.85 -9.08 3.61
CA ALA A 69 -14.04 -9.39 2.81
C ALA A 69 -13.66 -9.92 1.42
N TYR A 70 -12.65 -9.33 0.78
CA TYR A 70 -12.11 -9.84 -0.48
C TYR A 70 -11.47 -11.21 -0.33
N THR A 71 -10.68 -11.45 0.72
CA THR A 71 -10.14 -12.79 1.01
C THR A 71 -11.26 -13.81 1.18
N HIS A 72 -12.33 -13.48 1.90
CA HIS A 72 -13.47 -14.37 2.07
C HIS A 72 -14.17 -14.67 0.73
N PHE A 73 -14.38 -13.64 -0.09
CA PHE A 73 -14.96 -13.77 -1.42
C PHE A 73 -14.13 -14.68 -2.34
N LEU A 74 -12.82 -14.47 -2.42
CA LEU A 74 -11.93 -15.30 -3.24
C LEU A 74 -11.87 -16.75 -2.75
N LYS A 75 -11.89 -16.98 -1.43
CA LYS A 75 -12.01 -18.33 -0.86
C LYS A 75 -13.32 -19.00 -1.24
N ALA A 76 -14.44 -18.27 -1.19
CA ALA A 76 -15.73 -18.79 -1.59
C ALA A 76 -15.76 -19.17 -3.08
N LEU A 77 -15.14 -18.35 -3.95
CA LEU A 77 -14.99 -18.68 -5.38
C LEU A 77 -14.19 -19.97 -5.60
N LEU A 78 -13.08 -20.17 -4.87
CA LEU A 78 -12.31 -21.42 -4.96
C LEU A 78 -13.10 -22.66 -4.51
N VAL A 79 -14.00 -22.52 -3.53
CA VAL A 79 -14.82 -23.63 -3.03
C VAL A 79 -15.96 -23.97 -3.99
N LEU A 80 -16.51 -22.96 -4.69
CA LEU A 80 -17.62 -23.12 -5.65
C LEU A 80 -17.17 -23.69 -7.01
N GLU A 81 -15.87 -23.79 -7.26
CA GLU A 81 -15.27 -24.39 -8.46
C GLU A 81 -14.52 -25.72 -8.13
N PRO A 82 -15.16 -26.73 -7.49
CA PRO A 82 -14.48 -27.96 -7.08
C PRO A 82 -14.15 -28.89 -8.25
N ASP A 83 -14.89 -28.79 -9.37
CA ASP A 83 -14.83 -29.68 -10.53
C ASP A 83 -14.06 -29.10 -11.73
N ALA A 84 -13.53 -27.88 -11.61
CA ALA A 84 -12.67 -27.31 -12.63
C ALA A 84 -11.40 -28.19 -12.71
N HIS A 85 -11.33 -29.01 -13.76
CA HIS A 85 -10.26 -29.97 -14.03
C HIS A 85 -8.88 -29.34 -13.85
N ASP A 86 -7.84 -30.17 -13.67
CA ASP A 86 -6.44 -29.78 -13.46
C ASP A 86 -5.89 -28.70 -14.46
N ASP A 87 -6.63 -28.41 -15.53
CA ASP A 87 -6.41 -27.33 -16.50
C ASP A 87 -7.17 -26.01 -16.21
N PHE A 88 -7.46 -25.64 -14.94
CA PHE A 88 -7.95 -24.30 -14.62
C PHE A 88 -6.78 -23.35 -14.28
N PRO A 89 -6.14 -22.67 -15.27
CA PRO A 89 -4.99 -21.80 -15.03
C PRO A 89 -5.30 -20.63 -14.08
N GLU A 90 -6.58 -20.33 -13.88
CA GLU A 90 -7.03 -19.27 -12.99
C GLU A 90 -7.06 -19.69 -11.53
N ARG A 91 -7.02 -20.99 -11.20
CA ARG A 91 -6.94 -21.48 -9.82
C ARG A 91 -5.62 -21.07 -9.17
N SER A 92 -4.50 -21.30 -9.86
CA SER A 92 -3.17 -20.89 -9.39
C SER A 92 -3.06 -19.37 -9.24
N ARG A 93 -3.72 -18.61 -10.13
CA ARG A 93 -3.78 -17.14 -10.03
C ARG A 93 -4.62 -16.68 -8.85
N LEU A 94 -5.78 -17.27 -8.63
CA LEU A 94 -6.65 -17.00 -7.48
C LEU A 94 -5.95 -17.35 -6.16
N GLN A 95 -5.23 -18.46 -6.11
CA GLN A 95 -4.43 -18.85 -4.95
C GLN A 95 -3.30 -17.84 -4.70
N SER A 96 -2.56 -17.43 -5.74
CA SER A 96 -1.55 -16.37 -5.63
C SER A 96 -2.14 -15.07 -5.08
N CYS A 97 -3.33 -14.67 -5.57
CA CYS A 97 -4.02 -13.48 -5.06
C CYS A 97 -4.42 -13.61 -3.58
N LEU A 98 -4.85 -14.80 -3.16
CA LEU A 98 -5.17 -15.07 -1.75
C LEU A 98 -3.93 -14.99 -0.86
N ASP A 99 -2.82 -15.55 -1.31
CA ASP A 99 -1.56 -15.54 -0.58
C ASP A 99 -1.01 -14.10 -0.46
N GLU A 100 -1.08 -13.32 -1.55
CA GLU A 100 -0.74 -11.89 -1.55
C GLU A 100 -1.61 -11.07 -0.60
N LEU A 101 -2.94 -11.27 -0.63
CA LEU A 101 -3.88 -10.59 0.27
C LEU A 101 -3.65 -10.98 1.73
N ALA A 102 -3.39 -12.25 2.02
CA ALA A 102 -3.12 -12.73 3.36
C ALA A 102 -1.80 -12.15 3.90
N ALA A 103 -0.74 -12.15 3.08
CA ALA A 103 0.54 -11.54 3.42
C ALA A 103 0.39 -10.03 3.66
N LEU A 104 -0.37 -9.35 2.80
CA LEU A 104 -0.67 -7.92 2.94
C LEU A 104 -1.41 -7.64 4.26
N HIS A 105 -2.48 -8.38 4.53
CA HIS A 105 -3.25 -8.20 5.74
C HIS A 105 -2.41 -8.46 7.00
N ALA A 106 -1.62 -9.54 7.03
CA ALA A 106 -0.73 -9.86 8.15
C ALA A 106 0.32 -8.75 8.37
N LYS A 107 0.95 -8.28 7.29
CA LYS A 107 1.95 -7.21 7.36
C LYS A 107 1.37 -5.91 7.87
N LEU A 108 0.20 -5.50 7.37
CA LEU A 108 -0.45 -4.25 7.78
C LEU A 108 -1.01 -4.35 9.20
N SER A 109 -1.69 -5.42 9.56
CA SER A 109 -2.24 -5.58 10.91
C SER A 109 -1.15 -5.60 12.00
N ALA A 110 0.05 -6.09 11.69
CA ALA A 110 1.18 -6.08 12.62
C ALA A 110 1.91 -4.73 12.67
N ARG A 111 2.08 -4.05 11.53
CA ARG A 111 2.90 -2.83 11.42
C ARG A 111 2.12 -1.53 11.44
N TRP A 112 0.81 -1.52 11.28
CA TRP A 112 0.01 -0.29 11.19
C TRP A 112 -0.93 -0.17 12.40
N VAL A 113 -0.36 -0.14 13.60
CA VAL A 113 -1.14 -0.16 14.85
C VAL A 113 -1.40 1.26 15.36
N THR A 114 -0.43 2.13 15.16
CA THR A 114 -0.45 3.52 15.60
C THR A 114 -0.24 4.47 14.43
N LEU A 115 -0.48 5.76 14.67
CA LEU A 115 -0.18 6.81 13.72
C LEU A 115 1.35 6.92 13.48
N ASP A 116 2.15 6.76 14.54
CA ASP A 116 3.62 6.79 14.46
C ASP A 116 4.17 5.67 13.57
N ASP A 117 3.56 4.48 13.62
CA ASP A 117 3.95 3.40 12.73
C ASP A 117 3.72 3.76 11.25
N LEU A 118 2.63 4.48 10.96
CA LEU A 118 2.34 4.93 9.61
C LEU A 118 3.33 6.00 9.15
N TYR A 119 3.75 6.91 10.04
CA TYR A 119 4.83 7.85 9.75
C TYR A 119 6.13 7.11 9.42
N ALA A 120 6.52 6.11 10.22
CA ALA A 120 7.71 5.29 9.94
C ALA A 120 7.61 4.58 8.58
N ILE A 121 6.45 3.98 8.26
CA ILE A 121 6.21 3.35 6.96
C ILE A 121 6.30 4.37 5.83
N THR A 122 5.68 5.54 5.96
CA THR A 122 5.74 6.58 4.92
C THR A 122 7.15 7.11 4.70
N ALA A 123 7.95 7.24 5.77
CA ALA A 123 9.36 7.62 5.70
C ALA A 123 10.20 6.59 4.95
N GLU A 124 9.96 5.29 5.14
CA GLU A 124 10.62 4.22 4.34
C GLU A 124 10.35 4.39 2.84
N TYR A 125 9.16 4.84 2.44
CA TYR A 125 8.79 5.03 1.03
C TYR A 125 9.16 6.40 0.44
N LEU A 126 9.35 7.40 1.30
CA LEU A 126 9.83 8.72 0.91
C LEU A 126 11.35 8.81 0.90
N SER A 127 12.03 7.91 1.61
CA SER A 127 13.48 7.84 1.61
C SER A 127 14.00 7.61 0.19
N PRO A 128 14.93 8.45 -0.30
CA PRO A 128 15.52 8.26 -1.62
C PRO A 128 16.24 6.91 -1.66
N THR A 129 16.12 6.21 -2.79
CA THR A 129 16.91 5.01 -3.04
C THR A 129 18.41 5.35 -3.00
N ALA A 130 19.28 4.37 -2.78
CA ALA A 130 20.73 4.61 -2.77
C ALA A 130 21.23 5.30 -4.06
N ALA A 131 20.63 4.98 -5.20
CA ALA A 131 20.93 5.65 -6.47
C ALA A 131 20.46 7.10 -6.50
N GLU A 132 19.23 7.38 -6.04
CA GLU A 132 18.69 8.74 -5.94
C GLU A 132 19.46 9.57 -4.92
N ALA A 133 19.87 8.99 -3.79
CA ALA A 133 20.67 9.65 -2.76
C ALA A 133 22.07 10.02 -3.29
N VAL A 134 22.72 9.16 -4.07
CA VAL A 134 24.00 9.45 -4.73
C VAL A 134 23.84 10.57 -5.77
N GLN A 135 22.76 10.55 -6.55
CA GLN A 135 22.47 11.64 -7.49
C GLN A 135 22.16 12.95 -6.77
N LEU A 136 21.40 12.91 -5.68
CA LEU A 136 21.09 14.09 -4.86
C LEU A 136 22.37 14.68 -4.27
N ALA A 137 23.24 13.83 -3.73
CA ALA A 137 24.54 14.23 -3.18
C ALA A 137 25.47 14.81 -4.26
N ALA A 138 25.40 14.31 -5.50
CA ALA A 138 26.14 14.86 -6.62
C ALA A 138 25.62 16.24 -7.09
N HIS A 139 24.32 16.48 -6.96
CA HIS A 139 23.67 17.74 -7.36
C HIS A 139 23.61 18.80 -6.24
N SER A 140 23.74 18.38 -4.99
CA SER A 140 23.73 19.24 -3.82
C SER A 140 24.82 18.74 -2.87
N PRO A 141 26.10 18.99 -3.21
CA PRO A 141 27.19 18.61 -2.34
C PRO A 141 26.99 19.29 -0.98
N PRO A 142 27.27 18.57 0.13
CA PRO A 142 27.17 19.14 1.46
C PRO A 142 27.99 20.44 1.55
N PRO A 143 27.47 21.49 2.23
CA PRO A 143 28.16 22.76 2.34
C PRO A 143 29.56 22.57 2.93
N GLN A 144 30.54 23.30 2.42
CA GLN A 144 31.94 23.23 2.89
C GLN A 144 32.04 23.41 4.42
N ALA A 145 31.16 24.25 4.99
CA ALA A 145 31.05 24.50 6.43
C ALA A 145 30.76 23.27 7.29
N TRP A 146 30.28 22.15 6.72
CA TRP A 146 30.10 20.89 7.45
C TRP A 146 31.41 20.11 7.62
N TYR A 147 32.44 20.45 6.83
CA TYR A 147 33.77 19.84 6.87
C TYR A 147 34.80 20.71 7.59
N ASP A 148 34.50 21.98 7.81
CA ASP A 148 35.34 22.88 8.59
C ASP A 148 35.06 22.66 10.09
N GLU A 149 35.94 21.94 10.79
CA GLU A 149 35.81 21.66 12.23
C GLU A 149 35.80 22.94 13.11
N ASP A 150 36.18 24.10 12.54
CA ASP A 150 36.24 25.40 13.23
C ASP A 150 35.08 26.36 12.89
N ALA A 151 34.16 25.98 11.98
CA ALA A 151 33.01 26.81 11.62
C ALA A 151 31.80 26.39 12.45
N ASP A 152 31.66 26.96 13.66
CA ASP A 152 30.43 26.80 14.45
C ASP A 152 29.22 27.29 13.63
N PRO A 153 28.29 26.40 13.22
CA PRO A 153 27.16 26.77 12.38
C PRO A 153 26.11 27.63 13.13
N PHE A 154 26.31 27.87 14.42
CA PHE A 154 25.46 28.70 15.27
C PHE A 154 26.12 30.00 15.73
N SER A 155 27.32 30.33 15.25
CA SER A 155 27.93 31.61 15.57
C SER A 155 27.12 32.75 14.94
N PRO A 156 26.68 33.75 15.74
CA PRO A 156 25.84 34.83 15.24
C PRO A 156 26.63 35.67 14.23
N VAL A 157 25.94 36.03 13.14
CA VAL A 157 26.44 37.00 12.17
C VAL A 157 26.32 38.39 12.80
N ASP A 158 27.46 39.04 13.06
CA ASP A 158 27.53 40.45 13.46
C ASP A 158 27.02 41.41 12.37
#